data_AF-A0A177TKX0-F1
#
_entry.id   AF-A0A177TKX0-F1
#
_cell.length_a   1.000
_cell.length_b   1.000
_cell.length_c   1.000
_cell.angle_alpha   90.00
_cell.angle_beta   90.00
_cell.angle_gamma   90.00
#
_symmetry.space_group_name_H-M   'P 1'
#
loop_
_entity.id
_entity.type
_entity.pdbx_description
1 polymer ?
#
loop_
_entity_poly.entity_id
_entity_poly.type
_entity_poly.pdbx_seq_one_letter_code
_entity_poly.pdbx_strand_id
1 'polypeptide(L)'
;MPPSRPTSSQAGALRGPQPQQANPTRRSRPSSLKASRRTLLSSCGALETSRFSHFTTEQQHPSSEIMSNTLRPYLSCVRSTLTAAMTLENFGSQVVERHNKPEVEARTSREVLLNPLLISRNENERVLIETSVNSIRLSIRIKQADEIERILCHKFTRFLSQRAENFVILRRKPIAGYDISFLITNFHSETMLKHKLVDFIIQFMEEVDKEISEMKLSLNARARIVAESYLGTFA
;
A
#
# COMPACT_ATOMS: atom_id res chain seq x y z
N MET A 1 55.92 35.91 28.53
CA MET A 1 57.04 35.01 28.83
C MET A 1 56.49 33.61 29.07
N PRO A 2 56.95 32.58 28.32
CA PRO A 2 56.77 31.16 28.64
C PRO A 2 57.85 30.75 29.69
N PRO A 3 57.92 29.52 30.27
CA PRO A 3 58.08 28.26 29.53
C PRO A 3 57.38 27.03 30.14
N SER A 4 57.68 25.88 29.52
CA SER A 4 56.97 24.61 29.47
C SER A 4 57.83 23.40 29.89
N ARG A 5 57.22 22.42 30.60
CA ARG A 5 57.44 20.93 30.60
C ARG A 5 58.80 20.33 31.10
N PRO A 6 58.96 18.98 31.27
CA PRO A 6 58.13 17.91 31.92
C PRO A 6 58.96 16.81 32.68
N THR A 7 58.38 15.60 32.89
CA THR A 7 58.92 14.22 33.22
C THR A 7 58.83 13.78 34.70
N SER A 8 58.73 12.49 35.12
CA SER A 8 58.10 11.22 34.69
C SER A 8 58.48 10.14 35.74
N SER A 9 57.58 9.28 36.23
CA SER A 9 57.89 8.05 37.01
C SER A 9 56.57 7.31 37.35
N GLN A 10 56.20 6.23 36.67
CA GLN A 10 56.43 4.79 36.91
C GLN A 10 55.39 4.05 37.79
N ALA A 11 55.20 2.78 37.42
CA ALA A 11 54.51 1.66 38.08
C ALA A 11 52.96 1.58 37.94
N GLY A 12 52.33 0.46 37.58
CA GLY A 12 52.78 -0.90 37.31
C GLY A 12 51.66 -1.92 37.60
N ALA A 13 51.42 -2.85 36.66
CA ALA A 13 50.72 -4.16 36.77
C ALA A 13 49.24 -4.17 37.21
N LEU A 14 48.31 -4.96 36.64
CA LEU A 14 48.36 -6.39 36.36
C LEU A 14 47.44 -6.75 35.17
N ARG A 15 47.92 -7.61 34.27
CA ARG A 15 47.23 -8.11 33.07
C ARG A 15 46.87 -9.58 33.32
N GLY A 16 45.58 -9.90 33.43
CA GLY A 16 45.07 -11.28 33.42
C GLY A 16 44.81 -11.79 31.99
N PRO A 17 44.72 -13.12 31.76
CA PRO A 17 44.80 -13.74 30.44
C PRO A 17 43.49 -13.64 29.63
N GLN A 18 43.63 -13.37 28.32
CA GLN A 18 42.52 -13.45 27.35
C GLN A 18 42.30 -14.89 26.88
N PRO A 19 41.05 -15.37 26.78
CA PRO A 19 40.69 -16.44 25.87
C PRO A 19 40.17 -15.89 24.53
N GLN A 20 40.52 -16.59 23.45
CA GLN A 20 40.24 -16.26 22.06
C GLN A 20 38.77 -16.47 21.65
N GLN A 21 38.32 -15.58 20.76
CA GLN A 21 37.38 -15.76 19.63
C GLN A 21 35.96 -16.30 19.87
N ALA A 22 34.95 -15.50 19.45
CA ALA A 22 33.89 -15.98 18.56
C ALA A 22 33.23 -14.81 17.81
N ASN A 23 33.43 -14.78 16.50
CA ASN A 23 32.83 -13.86 15.55
C ASN A 23 31.33 -14.22 15.41
N PRO A 24 30.36 -13.31 15.63
CA PRO A 24 28.96 -13.66 15.42
C PRO A 24 28.66 -13.71 13.92
N THR A 25 28.55 -14.94 13.43
CA THR A 25 27.98 -15.30 12.15
C THR A 25 26.70 -14.52 11.88
N ARG A 26 26.71 -13.86 10.72
CA ARG A 26 25.60 -13.18 10.05
C ARG A 26 24.36 -14.09 10.00
N ARG A 27 23.50 -14.02 11.03
CA ARG A 27 22.19 -14.68 11.01
C ARG A 27 21.33 -14.04 9.91
N SER A 28 21.04 -14.84 8.90
CA SER A 28 20.09 -14.57 7.83
C SER A 28 18.73 -14.22 8.43
N ARG A 29 18.25 -13.01 8.11
CA ARG A 29 16.87 -12.61 8.41
C ARG A 29 15.89 -13.54 7.66
N PRO A 30 14.77 -13.95 8.28
CA PRO A 30 13.79 -14.80 7.61
C PRO A 30 13.24 -14.10 6.36
N SER A 31 13.19 -14.86 5.27
CA SER A 31 12.99 -14.43 3.89
C SER A 31 11.53 -14.20 3.48
N SER A 32 10.53 -14.50 4.33
CA SER A 32 9.12 -14.44 3.90
C SER A 32 8.57 -13.01 3.80
N LEU A 33 8.97 -12.09 4.67
CA LEU A 33 8.57 -10.67 4.59
C LEU A 33 9.15 -9.93 3.36
N LYS A 34 10.13 -10.50 2.66
CA LYS A 34 10.74 -9.89 1.47
C LYS A 34 10.01 -10.27 0.18
N ALA A 35 9.31 -11.40 0.16
CA ALA A 35 8.65 -11.91 -1.04
C ALA A 35 7.38 -11.10 -1.36
N SER A 36 6.47 -10.94 -0.38
CA SER A 36 5.23 -10.16 -0.60
C SER A 36 5.48 -8.66 -0.73
N ARG A 37 6.45 -8.12 0.04
CA ARG A 37 6.95 -6.74 -0.14
C ARG A 37 7.48 -6.44 -1.53
N ARG A 38 8.00 -7.45 -2.25
CA ARG A 38 8.53 -7.25 -3.61
C ARG A 38 7.39 -7.12 -4.62
N THR A 39 6.27 -7.83 -4.49
CA THR A 39 5.24 -7.83 -5.54
C THR A 39 4.52 -6.48 -5.67
N LEU A 40 4.15 -5.85 -4.55
CA LEU A 40 3.46 -4.54 -4.55
C LEU A 40 4.40 -3.34 -4.77
N LEU A 41 5.68 -3.41 -4.36
CA LEU A 41 6.65 -2.35 -4.66
C LEU A 41 7.37 -2.54 -6.01
N SER A 42 7.54 -3.77 -6.50
CA SER A 42 8.17 -4.06 -7.79
C SER A 42 7.24 -3.75 -8.96
N SER A 43 5.93 -3.88 -8.80
CA SER A 43 4.95 -3.40 -9.79
C SER A 43 4.96 -1.87 -9.92
N CYS A 44 5.34 -1.15 -8.86
CA CYS A 44 5.48 0.31 -8.86
C CYS A 44 6.78 0.80 -9.53
N GLY A 45 7.85 0.00 -9.51
CA GLY A 45 9.14 0.33 -10.13
C GLY A 45 9.28 -0.08 -11.61
N ALA A 46 8.25 -0.68 -12.21
CA ALA A 46 8.30 -1.27 -13.55
C ALA A 46 7.46 -0.51 -14.60
N LEU A 47 7.19 0.78 -14.38
CA LEU A 47 6.53 1.64 -15.37
C LEU A 47 7.52 2.20 -16.42
N GLU A 48 8.81 1.85 -16.36
CA GLU A 48 9.79 2.17 -17.39
C GLU A 48 9.99 1.00 -18.37
N THR A 49 9.49 1.19 -19.59
CA THR A 49 9.98 0.64 -20.86
C THR A 49 10.45 -0.82 -20.92
N SER A 50 9.63 -1.73 -21.46
CA SER A 50 9.91 -2.42 -22.74
C SER A 50 9.10 -3.71 -22.94
N ARG A 51 8.58 -3.84 -24.17
CA ARG A 51 8.20 -5.04 -24.95
C ARG A 51 7.71 -6.28 -24.20
N PHE A 52 6.40 -6.54 -24.32
CA PHE A 52 5.92 -7.92 -24.47
C PHE A 52 4.87 -7.99 -25.57
N SER A 53 5.20 -8.77 -26.58
CA SER A 53 4.50 -9.05 -27.82
C SER A 53 3.29 -9.98 -27.63
N HIS A 54 2.25 -9.71 -28.41
CA HIS A 54 1.16 -10.60 -28.85
C HIS A 54 0.57 -11.60 -27.85
N PHE A 55 -0.70 -11.39 -27.47
CA PHE A 55 -1.61 -12.50 -27.20
C PHE A 55 -2.99 -12.21 -27.80
N THR A 56 -3.49 -13.19 -28.54
CA THR A 56 -4.64 -13.17 -29.44
C THR A 56 -5.97 -13.12 -28.70
N THR A 57 -6.91 -12.38 -29.28
CA THR A 57 -8.34 -12.33 -28.93
C THR A 57 -8.98 -13.72 -29.07
N GLU A 58 -9.56 -14.25 -28.00
CA GLU A 58 -10.64 -15.22 -28.08
C GLU A 58 -11.86 -14.66 -27.33
N GLN A 59 -12.95 -14.48 -28.08
CA GLN A 59 -14.27 -14.13 -27.56
C GLN A 59 -14.91 -15.36 -26.93
N GLN A 60 -15.40 -15.24 -25.69
CA GLN A 60 -16.26 -16.25 -25.07
C GLN A 60 -17.64 -15.68 -24.73
N HIS A 61 -18.66 -16.39 -25.19
CA HIS A 61 -20.08 -16.23 -24.92
C HIS A 61 -20.40 -16.38 -23.41
N PRO A 62 -21.38 -15.66 -22.83
CA PRO A 62 -21.72 -15.84 -21.42
C PRO A 62 -22.75 -16.97 -21.26
N SER A 63 -22.30 -18.13 -20.80
CA SER A 63 -23.16 -19.11 -20.11
C SER A 63 -23.45 -18.61 -18.69
N SER A 64 -24.72 -18.68 -18.31
CA SER A 64 -25.25 -18.30 -17.01
C SER A 64 -24.62 -19.13 -15.88
N GLU A 65 -23.67 -18.55 -15.15
CA GLU A 65 -23.09 -19.14 -13.95
C GLU A 65 -23.69 -18.56 -12.66
N ILE A 66 -23.91 -19.48 -11.73
CA ILE A 66 -24.55 -19.38 -10.42
C ILE A 66 -23.87 -18.32 -9.53
N MET A 67 -24.66 -17.39 -8.96
CA MET A 67 -24.21 -16.30 -8.08
C MET A 67 -23.64 -16.78 -6.73
N SER A 68 -22.48 -17.43 -6.75
CA SER A 68 -21.75 -17.82 -5.53
C SER A 68 -20.49 -16.97 -5.29
N ASN A 69 -20.09 -16.12 -6.23
CA ASN A 69 -18.94 -15.22 -6.08
C ASN A 69 -19.31 -13.75 -6.34
N THR A 70 -19.72 -13.04 -5.28
CA THR A 70 -20.06 -11.61 -5.34
C THR A 70 -18.85 -10.69 -5.52
N LEU A 71 -17.61 -11.19 -5.37
CA LEU A 71 -16.40 -10.39 -5.52
C LEU A 71 -16.19 -9.96 -6.97
N ARG A 72 -16.35 -10.89 -7.92
CA ARG A 72 -16.11 -10.60 -9.34
C ARG A 72 -17.07 -9.54 -9.92
N PRO A 73 -18.39 -9.61 -9.69
CA PRO A 73 -19.30 -8.53 -10.08
C PRO A 73 -18.97 -7.19 -9.41
N TYR A 74 -18.59 -7.20 -8.12
CA TYR A 74 -18.20 -5.99 -7.39
C TYR A 74 -16.97 -5.32 -8.01
N LEU A 75 -15.88 -6.07 -8.23
CA LEU A 75 -14.66 -5.54 -8.86
C LEU A 75 -14.90 -5.10 -10.30
N SER A 76 -15.77 -5.80 -11.06
CA SER A 76 -16.17 -5.39 -12.41
C SER A 76 -16.92 -4.05 -12.41
N CYS A 77 -17.81 -3.84 -11.44
CA CYS A 77 -18.53 -2.58 -11.26
C CYS A 77 -17.57 -1.43 -10.90
N VAL A 78 -16.65 -1.66 -9.94
CA VAL A 78 -15.62 -0.67 -9.57
C VAL A 78 -14.74 -0.32 -10.77
N ARG A 79 -14.29 -1.33 -11.53
CA ARG A 79 -13.47 -1.16 -12.75
C ARG A 79 -14.18 -0.30 -13.80
N SER A 80 -15.43 -0.62 -14.09
CA SER A 80 -16.23 0.09 -15.10
C SER A 80 -16.46 1.55 -14.68
N THR A 81 -16.76 1.76 -13.40
CA THR A 81 -16.98 3.09 -12.83
C THR A 81 -15.70 3.92 -12.84
N LEU A 82 -14.55 3.33 -12.46
CA LEU A 82 -13.26 4.01 -12.52
C LEU A 82 -12.85 4.34 -13.96
N THR A 83 -13.10 3.43 -14.90
CA THR A 83 -12.79 3.66 -16.31
C THR A 83 -13.59 4.84 -16.88
N ALA A 84 -14.87 4.95 -16.51
CA ALA A 84 -15.72 6.08 -16.88
C ALA A 84 -15.31 7.37 -16.16
N ALA A 85 -14.89 7.28 -14.90
CA ALA A 85 -14.44 8.41 -14.10
C ALA A 85 -13.09 9.00 -14.55
N MET A 86 -12.22 8.19 -15.15
CA MET A 86 -10.88 8.58 -15.62
C MET A 86 -10.91 9.34 -16.96
N THR A 87 -11.74 10.37 -17.02
CA THR A 87 -11.82 11.38 -18.08
C THR A 87 -11.36 12.72 -17.50
N LEU A 88 -10.13 12.76 -17.00
CA LEU A 88 -9.58 13.93 -16.32
C LEU A 88 -8.93 14.87 -17.32
N GLU A 89 -9.17 16.16 -17.11
CA GLU A 89 -8.59 17.23 -17.91
C GLU A 89 -7.79 18.18 -17.03
N ASN A 90 -6.80 18.84 -17.63
CA ASN A 90 -6.04 19.86 -16.91
C ASN A 90 -6.92 21.09 -16.68
N PHE A 91 -7.27 21.33 -15.41
CA PHE A 91 -8.15 22.42 -15.00
C PHE A 91 -7.46 23.29 -13.95
N GLY A 92 -7.25 24.57 -14.28
CA GLY A 92 -6.70 25.55 -13.35
C GLY A 92 -7.73 26.00 -12.30
N SER A 93 -7.26 26.39 -11.11
CA SER A 93 -8.15 26.84 -10.04
C SER A 93 -8.85 28.15 -10.42
N GLN A 94 -10.17 28.18 -10.26
CA GLN A 94 -10.97 29.39 -10.51
C GLN A 94 -10.88 30.42 -9.38
N VAL A 95 -10.52 29.98 -8.17
CA VAL A 95 -10.49 30.83 -6.96
C VAL A 95 -9.13 31.50 -6.77
N VAL A 96 -8.05 30.78 -7.08
CA VAL A 96 -6.68 31.28 -6.89
C VAL A 96 -5.97 31.30 -8.23
N GLU A 97 -5.60 32.51 -8.66
CA GLU A 97 -4.88 32.72 -9.92
C GLU A 97 -3.59 31.90 -9.96
N ARG A 98 -3.28 31.29 -11.11
CA ARG A 98 -2.04 30.53 -11.37
C ARG A 98 -1.81 29.30 -10.50
N HIS A 99 -2.82 28.84 -9.76
CA HIS A 99 -2.75 27.58 -9.03
C HIS A 99 -3.47 26.47 -9.78
N ASN A 100 -2.89 25.27 -9.77
CA ASN A 100 -3.55 24.05 -10.18
C ASN A 100 -3.59 23.12 -8.96
N LYS A 101 -4.79 22.88 -8.44
CA LYS A 101 -5.04 22.08 -7.25
C LYS A 101 -6.07 21.00 -7.62
N PRO A 102 -5.99 19.80 -7.03
CA PRO A 102 -7.02 18.79 -7.21
C PRO A 102 -8.35 19.30 -6.64
N GLU A 103 -9.33 19.55 -7.52
CA GLU A 103 -10.61 20.14 -7.15
C GLU A 103 -11.42 19.26 -6.20
N VAL A 104 -11.26 17.93 -6.27
CA VAL A 104 -11.89 16.98 -5.34
C VAL A 104 -11.44 17.15 -3.88
N GLU A 105 -10.24 17.70 -3.65
CA GLU A 105 -9.71 18.03 -2.32
C GLU A 105 -10.05 19.47 -1.91
N ALA A 106 -9.93 20.43 -2.83
CA ALA A 106 -10.20 21.83 -2.54
C ALA A 106 -11.69 22.09 -2.26
N ARG A 107 -12.59 21.43 -3.01
CA ARG A 107 -14.05 21.57 -2.93
C ARG A 107 -14.55 23.03 -2.91
N THR A 108 -13.81 23.92 -3.54
CA THR A 108 -14.13 25.35 -3.61
C THR A 108 -15.20 25.64 -4.66
N SER A 109 -15.05 25.02 -5.82
CA SER A 109 -15.97 25.11 -6.96
C SER A 109 -16.88 23.90 -6.96
N ARG A 110 -18.20 24.09 -6.96
CA ARG A 110 -19.18 22.97 -6.95
C ARG A 110 -19.47 22.47 -8.35
N GLU A 111 -19.38 23.35 -9.34
CA GLU A 111 -19.62 23.08 -10.76
C GLU A 111 -18.62 22.10 -11.38
N VAL A 112 -17.43 21.98 -10.80
CA VAL A 112 -16.38 21.04 -11.23
C VAL A 112 -16.42 19.71 -10.48
N LEU A 113 -17.25 19.60 -9.45
CA LEU A 113 -17.43 18.37 -8.69
C LEU A 113 -18.56 17.55 -9.30
N LEU A 114 -18.33 16.26 -9.45
CA LEU A 114 -19.33 15.31 -9.92
C LEU A 114 -19.97 14.60 -8.72
N ASN A 115 -21.07 13.89 -9.00
CA ASN A 115 -21.79 13.13 -7.98
C ASN A 115 -20.91 12.01 -7.40
N PRO A 116 -20.69 11.97 -6.07
CA PRO A 116 -20.00 10.87 -5.44
C PRO A 116 -20.74 9.55 -5.65
N LEU A 117 -20.00 8.49 -6.01
CA LEU A 117 -20.54 7.16 -6.23
C LEU A 117 -20.05 6.22 -5.13
N LEU A 118 -20.99 5.54 -4.47
CA LEU A 118 -20.69 4.51 -3.48
C LEU A 118 -21.03 3.14 -4.07
N ILE A 119 -20.03 2.27 -4.16
CA ILE A 119 -20.20 0.88 -4.58
C ILE A 119 -19.95 0.01 -3.36
N SER A 120 -20.96 -0.73 -2.92
CA SER A 120 -20.86 -1.63 -1.78
C SER A 120 -21.05 -3.07 -2.22
N ARG A 121 -20.16 -3.95 -1.76
CA ARG A 121 -20.40 -5.39 -1.85
C ARG A 121 -21.27 -5.82 -0.67
N ASN A 122 -20.84 -5.44 0.54
CA ASN A 122 -21.50 -5.68 1.82
C ASN A 122 -21.42 -4.40 2.66
N GLU A 123 -22.05 -4.36 3.85
CA GLU A 123 -21.97 -3.22 4.78
C GLU A 123 -20.51 -2.88 5.18
N ASN A 124 -19.66 -3.91 5.27
CA ASN A 124 -18.28 -3.81 5.71
C ASN A 124 -17.26 -3.59 4.58
N GLU A 125 -17.66 -3.78 3.32
CA GLU A 125 -16.77 -3.70 2.16
C GLU A 125 -17.40 -2.78 1.11
N ARG A 126 -16.83 -1.59 0.97
CA ARG A 126 -17.36 -0.53 0.10
C ARG A 126 -16.28 0.40 -0.39
N VAL A 127 -16.51 0.96 -1.57
CA VAL A 127 -15.64 1.92 -2.24
C VAL A 127 -16.43 3.19 -2.52
N LEU A 128 -15.88 4.32 -2.10
CA LEU A 128 -16.38 5.65 -2.41
C LEU A 128 -15.51 6.27 -3.49
N ILE A 129 -16.13 6.68 -4.59
CA ILE A 129 -15.50 7.33 -5.72
C ILE A 129 -16.03 8.75 -5.80
N GLU A 130 -15.19 9.72 -5.50
CA GLU A 130 -15.49 11.13 -5.66
C GLU A 130 -14.72 11.65 -6.87
N THR A 131 -15.42 12.19 -7.84
CA THR A 131 -14.86 12.61 -9.12
C THR A 131 -14.99 14.12 -9.29
N SER A 132 -14.05 14.71 -10.00
CA SER A 132 -14.04 16.11 -10.41
C SER A 132 -13.40 16.21 -11.79
N VAL A 133 -13.40 17.41 -12.38
CA VAL A 133 -12.83 17.65 -13.72
C VAL A 133 -11.35 17.26 -13.82
N ASN A 134 -10.52 17.57 -12.81
CA ASN A 134 -9.07 17.34 -12.86
C ASN A 134 -8.55 16.24 -11.93
N SER A 135 -9.40 15.69 -11.06
CA SER A 135 -8.96 14.72 -10.07
C SER A 135 -10.06 13.78 -9.58
N ILE A 136 -9.64 12.60 -9.12
CA ILE A 136 -10.49 11.55 -8.53
C ILE A 136 -9.93 11.21 -7.17
N ARG A 137 -10.81 11.16 -6.17
CA ARG A 137 -10.51 10.59 -4.87
C ARG A 137 -11.25 9.26 -4.71
N LEU A 138 -10.48 8.20 -4.56
CA LEU A 138 -10.99 6.85 -4.38
C LEU A 138 -10.72 6.43 -2.93
N SER A 139 -11.74 6.06 -2.18
CA SER A 139 -11.59 5.60 -0.79
C SER A 139 -12.15 4.20 -0.63
N ILE A 140 -11.35 3.32 -0.04
CA ILE A 140 -11.64 1.90 0.06
C ILE A 140 -11.78 1.54 1.54
N ARG A 141 -12.88 0.86 1.86
CA ARG A 141 -13.08 0.20 3.15
C ARG A 141 -12.87 -1.29 2.93
N ILE A 142 -11.87 -1.82 3.62
CA ILE A 142 -11.40 -3.20 3.51
C ILE A 142 -12.20 -4.06 4.49
N LYS A 143 -12.50 -5.30 4.11
CA LYS A 143 -13.19 -6.25 4.97
C LYS A 143 -12.35 -6.53 6.23
N GLN A 144 -13.00 -6.45 7.40
CA GLN A 144 -12.38 -6.74 8.70
C GLN A 144 -13.31 -7.69 9.45
N ALA A 145 -12.98 -8.99 9.50
CA ALA A 145 -13.82 -9.99 10.16
C ALA A 145 -13.61 -10.01 11.68
N ASP A 146 -12.37 -9.86 12.12
CA ASP A 146 -11.96 -9.98 13.52
C ASP A 146 -11.10 -8.79 13.99
N GLU A 147 -10.90 -8.67 15.30
CA GLU A 147 -10.03 -7.65 15.88
C GLU A 147 -8.57 -7.75 15.38
N ILE A 148 -8.07 -8.97 15.18
CA ILE A 148 -6.73 -9.19 14.64
C ILE A 148 -6.63 -8.61 13.22
N GLU A 149 -7.62 -8.87 12.36
CA GLU A 149 -7.64 -8.33 11.00
C GLU A 149 -7.77 -6.81 10.99
N ARG A 150 -8.56 -6.23 11.89
CA ARG A 150 -8.64 -4.77 12.08
C ARG A 150 -7.28 -4.17 12.39
N ILE A 151 -6.51 -4.77 13.30
CA ILE A 151 -5.17 -4.29 13.67
C ILE A 151 -4.16 -4.50 12.53
N LEU A 152 -4.22 -5.65 11.85
CA LEU A 152 -3.35 -5.95 10.71
C LEU A 152 -3.60 -4.99 9.54
N CYS A 153 -4.87 -4.79 9.18
CA CYS A 153 -5.30 -3.84 8.16
C CYS A 153 -4.80 -2.43 8.49
N HIS A 154 -5.09 -1.93 9.69
CA HIS A 154 -4.64 -0.59 10.10
C HIS A 154 -3.11 -0.42 10.06
N LYS A 155 -2.34 -1.42 10.48
CA LYS A 155 -0.86 -1.37 10.41
C LYS A 155 -0.37 -1.43 8.96
N PHE A 156 -1.00 -2.25 8.13
CA PHE A 156 -0.64 -2.42 6.73
C PHE A 156 -0.93 -1.17 5.90
N THR A 157 -2.13 -0.59 6.00
CA THR A 157 -2.49 0.64 5.28
C THR A 157 -1.68 1.84 5.77
N ARG A 158 -1.37 1.92 7.08
CA ARG A 158 -0.46 2.93 7.62
C ARG A 158 0.95 2.79 7.06
N PHE A 159 1.45 1.56 6.92
CA PHE A 159 2.77 1.30 6.33
C PHE A 159 2.86 1.74 4.87
N LEU A 160 1.79 1.53 4.09
CA LEU A 160 1.68 1.99 2.71
C LEU A 160 1.61 3.52 2.64
N SER A 161 0.78 4.15 3.49
CA SER A 161 0.60 5.60 3.52
C SER A 161 1.88 6.36 3.89
N GLN A 162 2.74 5.77 4.73
CA GLN A 162 4.07 6.30 5.05
C GLN A 162 5.03 6.32 3.84
N ARG A 163 4.71 5.62 2.75
CA ARG A 163 5.50 5.52 1.52
C ARG A 163 4.80 6.17 0.32
N ALA A 164 3.79 7.00 0.58
CA ALA A 164 3.03 7.71 -0.46
C ALA A 164 3.91 8.59 -1.38
N GLU A 165 5.14 8.95 -0.99
CA GLU A 165 6.08 9.65 -1.87
C GLU A 165 6.54 8.78 -3.05
N ASN A 166 6.78 7.49 -2.79
CA ASN A 166 7.14 6.53 -3.85
C ASN A 166 5.90 5.99 -4.57
N PHE A 167 4.74 6.10 -3.93
CA PHE A 167 3.46 5.63 -4.43
C PHE A 167 2.57 6.84 -4.70
N VAL A 168 2.84 7.50 -5.82
CA VAL A 168 2.42 8.89 -6.11
C VAL A 168 0.89 9.09 -6.04
N ILE A 169 0.12 8.02 -6.28
CA ILE A 169 -1.35 8.07 -6.25
C ILE A 169 -1.96 7.82 -4.85
N LEU A 170 -1.18 7.51 -3.82
CA LEU A 170 -1.69 7.29 -2.46
C LEU A 170 -1.82 8.60 -1.68
N ARG A 171 -2.91 8.72 -0.92
CA ARG A 171 -3.05 9.79 0.06
C ARG A 171 -2.32 9.42 1.34
N ARG A 172 -1.61 10.38 1.93
CA ARG A 172 -0.92 10.22 3.22
C ARG A 172 -1.88 9.92 4.39
N LYS A 173 -3.13 10.37 4.28
CA LYS A 173 -4.19 10.15 5.26
C LYS A 173 -5.47 9.71 4.53
N PRO A 174 -6.12 8.61 4.95
CA PRO A 174 -7.40 8.19 4.38
C PRO A 174 -8.53 9.16 4.77
N ILE A 175 -9.64 9.11 4.04
CA ILE A 175 -10.88 9.77 4.46
C ILE A 175 -11.43 9.10 5.73
N ALA A 176 -12.07 9.88 6.60
CA ALA A 176 -12.74 9.35 7.78
C ALA A 176 -13.75 8.24 7.42
N GLY A 177 -13.68 7.11 8.12
CA GLY A 177 -14.56 5.96 7.89
C GLY A 177 -14.10 4.97 6.81
N TYR A 178 -12.95 5.24 6.18
CA TYR A 178 -12.28 4.38 5.19
C TYR A 178 -10.85 4.06 5.64
N ASP A 179 -10.29 2.95 5.14
CA ASP A 179 -8.99 2.43 5.60
C ASP A 179 -7.82 2.96 4.76
N ILE A 180 -8.06 3.18 3.47
CA ILE A 180 -7.08 3.73 2.53
C ILE A 180 -7.76 4.60 1.48
N SER A 181 -7.05 5.63 1.02
CA SER A 181 -7.55 6.50 -0.03
C SER A 181 -6.46 6.80 -1.06
N PHE A 182 -6.86 6.87 -2.32
CA PHE A 182 -6.05 7.27 -3.46
C PHE A 182 -6.50 8.64 -3.97
N LEU A 183 -5.55 9.39 -4.50
CA LEU A 183 -5.77 10.65 -5.19
C LEU A 183 -5.13 10.55 -6.58
N ILE A 184 -5.97 10.55 -7.60
CA ILE A 184 -5.56 10.50 -9.00
C ILE A 184 -5.80 11.90 -9.57
N THR A 185 -4.80 12.49 -10.21
CA THR A 185 -4.88 13.81 -10.85
C THR A 185 -4.72 13.68 -12.36
N ASN A 186 -5.00 14.74 -13.11
CA ASN A 186 -4.73 14.80 -14.54
C ASN A 186 -3.25 14.48 -14.86
N PHE A 187 -2.30 14.96 -14.04
CA PHE A 187 -0.87 14.67 -14.21
C PHE A 187 -0.55 13.17 -14.17
N HIS A 188 -1.27 12.40 -13.36
CA HIS A 188 -1.14 10.93 -13.34
C HIS A 188 -1.69 10.30 -14.61
N SER A 189 -2.78 10.84 -15.17
CA SER A 189 -3.36 10.34 -16.42
C SER A 189 -2.57 10.75 -17.67
N GLU A 190 -1.75 11.80 -17.58
CA GLU A 190 -0.84 12.24 -18.64
C GLU A 190 0.45 11.41 -18.66
N THR A 191 0.97 11.05 -17.48
CA THR A 191 2.22 10.29 -17.33
C THR A 191 2.03 8.78 -17.41
N MET A 192 0.89 8.26 -16.95
CA MET A 192 0.59 6.83 -16.89
C MET A 192 -0.65 6.49 -17.71
N LEU A 193 -0.65 5.30 -18.31
CA LEU A 193 -1.80 4.81 -19.06
C LEU A 193 -2.99 4.56 -18.13
N LYS A 194 -4.13 5.22 -18.40
CA LYS A 194 -5.33 5.13 -17.54
C LYS A 194 -5.77 3.70 -17.24
N HIS A 195 -5.72 2.80 -18.23
CA HIS A 195 -6.11 1.40 -18.04
C HIS A 195 -5.17 0.66 -17.07
N LYS A 196 -3.86 1.00 -17.06
CA LYS A 196 -2.90 0.45 -16.10
C LYS A 196 -3.15 0.93 -14.68
N LEU A 197 -3.57 2.19 -14.51
CA LEU A 197 -3.98 2.70 -13.20
C LEU A 197 -5.24 1.99 -12.70
N VAL A 198 -6.24 1.77 -13.56
CA VAL A 198 -7.43 0.99 -13.20
C VAL A 198 -7.05 -0.44 -12.82
N ASP A 199 -6.25 -1.12 -13.66
CA ASP A 199 -5.77 -2.48 -13.38
C ASP A 199 -5.03 -2.55 -12.05
N PHE A 200 -4.16 -1.59 -11.79
CA PHE A 200 -3.41 -1.47 -10.56
C PHE A 200 -4.32 -1.36 -9.34
N ILE A 201 -5.37 -0.53 -9.39
CA ILE A 201 -6.31 -0.35 -8.28
C ILE A 201 -7.11 -1.63 -8.03
N ILE A 202 -7.57 -2.31 -9.09
CA ILE A 202 -8.31 -3.56 -8.96
C ILE A 202 -7.41 -4.66 -8.39
N GLN A 203 -6.18 -4.78 -8.89
CA GLN A 203 -5.19 -5.71 -8.37
C GLN A 203 -4.87 -5.42 -6.90
N PHE A 204 -4.70 -4.14 -6.54
CA PHE A 204 -4.50 -3.73 -5.15
C PHE A 204 -5.64 -4.20 -4.25
N MET A 205 -6.91 -4.02 -4.67
CA MET A 205 -8.07 -4.49 -3.92
C MET A 205 -8.05 -6.01 -3.69
N GLU A 206 -7.65 -6.80 -4.70
CA GLU A 206 -7.54 -8.26 -4.57
C GLU A 206 -6.36 -8.72 -3.71
N GLU A 207 -5.22 -8.04 -3.81
CA GLU A 207 -3.99 -8.43 -3.10
C GLU A 207 -4.04 -8.07 -1.62
N VAL A 208 -4.69 -6.97 -1.24
CA VAL A 208 -4.82 -6.55 0.16
C VAL A 208 -5.51 -7.61 1.01
N ASP A 209 -6.61 -8.17 0.51
CA ASP A 209 -7.37 -9.21 1.23
C ASP A 209 -6.53 -10.49 1.42
N LYS A 210 -5.77 -10.88 0.39
CA LYS A 210 -4.86 -12.03 0.44
C LYS A 210 -3.72 -11.79 1.43
N GLU A 211 -3.11 -10.61 1.40
CA GLU A 211 -1.99 -10.25 2.28
C GLU A 211 -2.42 -10.20 3.75
N ILE A 212 -3.60 -9.65 4.06
CA ILE A 212 -4.15 -9.64 5.42
C ILE A 212 -4.39 -11.07 5.91
N SER A 213 -4.95 -11.93 5.05
CA SER A 213 -5.17 -13.34 5.36
C SER A 213 -3.86 -14.09 5.62
N GLU A 214 -2.84 -13.86 4.80
CA GLU A 214 -1.51 -14.46 4.97
C GLU A 214 -0.83 -13.96 6.25
N MET A 215 -0.90 -12.66 6.55
CA MET A 215 -0.39 -12.09 7.80
C MET A 215 -1.06 -12.71 9.03
N LYS A 216 -2.38 -12.93 8.99
CA LYS A 216 -3.14 -13.58 10.06
C LYS A 216 -2.67 -15.02 10.28
N LEU A 217 -2.55 -15.81 9.21
CA LEU A 217 -2.04 -17.18 9.28
C LEU A 217 -0.61 -17.23 9.81
N SER A 218 0.26 -16.34 9.35
CA SER A 218 1.65 -16.22 9.82
C SER A 218 1.75 -15.84 11.29
N LEU A 219 0.84 -14.99 11.78
CA LEU A 219 0.77 -14.63 13.19
C LEU A 219 0.37 -15.84 14.04
N ASN A 220 -0.70 -16.55 13.66
CA ASN A 220 -1.19 -17.71 14.39
C ASN A 220 -0.16 -18.86 14.44
N ALA A 221 0.48 -19.15 13.31
CA ALA A 221 1.53 -20.17 13.24
C ALA A 221 2.71 -19.85 14.17
N ARG A 222 3.16 -18.58 14.20
CA ARG A 222 4.24 -18.15 15.10
C ARG A 222 3.83 -18.17 16.56
N ALA A 223 2.61 -17.75 16.89
CA ALA A 223 2.10 -17.81 18.26
C ALA A 223 2.10 -19.25 18.80
N ARG A 224 1.72 -20.21 17.96
CA ARG A 224 1.77 -21.64 18.29
C ARG A 224 3.18 -22.12 18.57
N ILE A 225 4.14 -21.84 17.69
CA ILE A 225 5.56 -22.23 17.88
C ILE A 225 6.12 -21.64 19.17
N VAL A 226 5.81 -20.38 19.48
CA VAL A 226 6.27 -19.73 20.71
C VAL A 226 5.69 -20.42 21.95
N ALA A 227 4.40 -20.76 21.92
CA ALA A 227 3.75 -21.45 23.03
C ALA A 227 4.31 -22.86 23.24
N GLU A 228 4.47 -23.65 22.17
CA GLU A 228 5.07 -24.99 22.22
C GLU A 228 6.51 -24.95 22.73
N SER A 229 7.32 -24.01 22.24
CA SER A 229 8.71 -23.83 22.69
C SER A 229 8.80 -23.38 24.15
N TYR A 230 7.87 -22.55 24.63
CA TYR A 230 7.87 -22.10 26.02
C TYR A 230 7.47 -23.23 26.96
N LEU A 231 6.36 -23.91 26.67
CA LEU A 231 5.85 -25.02 27.51
C LEU A 231 6.78 -26.23 27.50
N GLY A 232 7.45 -26.50 26.37
CA GLY A 232 8.44 -27.58 26.27
C GLY A 232 9.68 -27.40 27.15
N THR A 233 9.89 -26.23 27.78
CA THR A 233 10.97 -26.05 28.78
C THR A 233 10.58 -26.49 30.18
N PHE A 234 9.29 -26.73 30.44
CA PHE A 234 8.76 -27.16 31.74
C PHE A 234 8.38 -28.65 31.77
N ALA A 235 8.46 -29.34 30.64
CA ALA A 235 8.22 -30.77 30.48
C ALA A 235 9.56 -31.52 30.45
#